data_AF-A0A0E3KWQ1-F1
#
_entry.id   AF-A0A0E3KWQ1-F1
#
_cell.length_a   1.000
_cell.length_b   1.000
_cell.length_c   1.000
_cell.angle_alpha   90.00
_cell.angle_beta   90.00
_cell.angle_gamma   90.00
#
_symmetry.space_group_name_H-M   'P 1'
#
loop_
_entity.id
_entity.type
_entity.pdbx_description
1 polymer ?
#
loop_
_entity_poly.entity_id
_entity_poly.type
_entity_poly.pdbx_seq_one_letter_code
_entity_poly.pdbx_strand_id
1 'polypeptide(L)'
;MEILIATGRLAENTVRKAAGEKADVLVADIDIAAFITPKKLIKAFLEARFSNRYDLILLPGLVAGDFSKASEELGCRIRLGPKHAYDLSFVLHFAEEVEFSKKVPACELLADVRKEMALELIRKAEEEAHSPLTLSGVKLGGNSCMKVMGEIVGAAEMDPADLEIKIEAFIARGADIIDLGATLNTLPDQVRRTVSLAKTLTCTPISIDTLDPELIKEGIEAGADLVLSLNGTNMETAGPLVAGAGVAAVVIPDEGNSLESLVRNIEAARRLGIEKIIADPVLDPVGHNITKSIVRYHEFHRKYPEVPLFFGAGNVTELMDVDTIGVNATLCGIGAEIGASILFTPEYSDKAQGSIGELKKASEMMQLCRIRESSPKDLGIDLLCLKEKRRRPDSPLPEKVIMARASKNWRVDPAGPIRVRIVPDRISGNGGLIVAEHEKAAVAGESAREVMDTLLELELISRLDHAAYLGRELEKAELALRFNRSYAQDDVF
;
A
#
# COMPACT_ATOMS: atom_id res chain seq x y z
N MET A 1 -10.43 -35.94 2.38
CA MET A 1 -11.69 -35.58 1.69
C MET A 1 -11.46 -35.74 0.19
N GLU A 2 -12.37 -36.38 -0.54
CA GLU A 2 -12.22 -36.56 -1.99
C GLU A 2 -12.78 -35.34 -2.76
N ILE A 3 -11.93 -34.66 -3.54
CA ILE A 3 -12.25 -33.39 -4.21
C ILE A 3 -12.22 -33.57 -5.72
N LEU A 4 -13.25 -33.04 -6.40
CA LEU A 4 -13.33 -32.94 -7.85
C LEU A 4 -13.36 -31.48 -8.29
N ILE A 5 -12.52 -31.10 -9.25
CA ILE A 5 -12.50 -29.76 -9.82
C ILE A 5 -13.13 -29.79 -11.21
N ALA A 6 -14.21 -29.05 -11.39
CA ALA A 6 -14.83 -28.90 -12.70
C ALA A 6 -14.15 -27.79 -13.50
N THR A 7 -13.88 -28.04 -14.79
CA THR A 7 -13.26 -27.06 -15.69
C THR A 7 -13.75 -27.22 -17.13
N GLY A 8 -13.36 -26.28 -18.00
CA GLY A 8 -13.54 -26.37 -19.46
C GLY A 8 -12.22 -26.67 -20.17
N ARG A 9 -12.29 -27.00 -21.47
CA ARG A 9 -11.13 -27.47 -22.26
C ARG A 9 -9.94 -26.51 -22.24
N LEU A 10 -10.16 -25.20 -22.33
CA LEU A 10 -9.07 -24.22 -22.41
C LEU A 10 -8.25 -24.11 -21.11
N ALA A 11 -8.85 -24.45 -19.97
CA ALA A 11 -8.21 -24.35 -18.66
C ALA A 11 -7.73 -25.71 -18.13
N GLU A 12 -7.95 -26.81 -18.86
CA GLU A 12 -7.68 -28.17 -18.40
C GLU A 12 -6.23 -28.35 -17.91
N ASN A 13 -5.25 -28.03 -18.76
CA ASN A 13 -3.84 -28.23 -18.42
C ASN A 13 -3.43 -27.43 -17.17
N THR A 14 -3.89 -26.19 -17.06
CA THR A 14 -3.60 -25.33 -15.91
C THR A 14 -4.25 -25.86 -14.64
N VAL A 15 -5.49 -26.33 -14.73
CA VAL A 15 -6.23 -26.90 -13.59
C VAL A 15 -5.60 -28.22 -13.14
N ARG A 16 -5.27 -29.14 -14.05
CA ARG A 16 -4.58 -30.39 -13.72
C ARG A 16 -3.24 -30.15 -13.03
N LYS A 17 -2.46 -29.20 -13.55
CA LYS A 17 -1.19 -28.81 -12.93
C LYS A 17 -1.38 -28.23 -11.52
N ALA A 18 -2.38 -27.38 -11.31
CA ALA A 18 -2.64 -26.75 -10.02
C ALA A 18 -3.30 -27.68 -9.00
N ALA A 19 -4.12 -28.63 -9.47
CA ALA A 19 -4.73 -29.68 -8.65
C ALA A 19 -3.69 -30.69 -8.15
N GLY A 20 -2.74 -31.07 -9.02
CA GLY A 20 -1.76 -32.10 -8.71
C GLY A 20 -2.44 -33.41 -8.30
N GLU A 21 -1.93 -34.06 -7.27
CA GLU A 21 -2.52 -35.29 -6.69
C GLU A 21 -3.61 -35.00 -5.65
N LYS A 22 -3.93 -33.72 -5.39
CA LYS A 22 -4.86 -33.31 -4.31
C LYS A 22 -6.33 -33.37 -4.72
N ALA A 23 -6.63 -33.42 -6.02
CA ALA A 23 -7.99 -33.43 -6.52
C ALA A 23 -8.05 -34.00 -7.95
N ASP A 24 -9.14 -34.69 -8.25
CA ASP A 24 -9.45 -35.12 -9.61
C ASP A 24 -10.00 -33.94 -10.44
N VAL A 25 -9.90 -34.05 -11.76
CA VAL A 25 -10.33 -32.99 -12.68
C VAL A 25 -11.40 -33.50 -13.65
N LEU A 26 -12.57 -32.88 -13.60
CA LEU A 26 -13.68 -33.09 -14.53
C LEU A 26 -13.67 -32.01 -15.61
N VAL A 27 -13.51 -32.41 -16.86
CA VAL A 27 -13.56 -31.50 -18.01
C VAL A 27 -14.95 -31.58 -18.64
N ALA A 28 -15.71 -30.50 -18.51
CA ALA A 28 -17.01 -30.39 -19.17
C ALA A 28 -16.83 -30.11 -20.67
N ASP A 29 -17.81 -30.55 -21.49
CA ASP A 29 -17.86 -30.30 -22.94
C ASP A 29 -18.19 -28.82 -23.26
N ILE A 30 -17.29 -27.93 -22.86
CA ILE A 30 -17.27 -26.49 -23.09
C ILE A 30 -15.83 -26.00 -23.13
N ASP A 31 -15.58 -24.90 -23.84
CA ASP A 31 -14.23 -24.35 -23.92
C ASP A 31 -13.89 -23.49 -22.71
N ILE A 32 -14.82 -22.62 -22.29
CA ILE A 32 -14.63 -21.66 -21.20
C ILE A 32 -15.29 -22.19 -19.91
N ALA A 33 -14.48 -22.43 -18.89
CA ALA A 33 -14.89 -23.01 -17.61
C ALA A 33 -15.98 -22.21 -16.86
N ALA A 34 -16.03 -20.88 -17.02
CA ALA A 34 -17.04 -20.04 -16.40
C ALA A 34 -18.48 -20.30 -16.90
N PHE A 35 -18.65 -21.01 -18.03
CA PHE A 35 -19.96 -21.33 -18.62
C PHE A 35 -20.50 -22.72 -18.25
N ILE A 36 -19.95 -23.35 -17.22
CA ILE A 36 -20.52 -24.58 -16.66
C ILE A 36 -21.91 -24.26 -16.12
N THR A 37 -22.90 -25.06 -16.51
CA THR A 37 -24.26 -25.01 -15.97
C THR A 37 -24.55 -26.29 -15.18
N PRO A 38 -25.56 -26.31 -14.29
CA PRO A 38 -25.90 -27.50 -13.51
C PRO A 38 -26.12 -28.74 -14.38
N LYS A 39 -26.86 -28.60 -15.50
CA LYS A 39 -27.11 -29.69 -16.45
C LYS A 39 -25.83 -30.22 -17.09
N LYS A 40 -24.92 -29.33 -17.51
CA LYS A 40 -23.66 -29.72 -18.12
C LYS A 40 -22.72 -30.39 -17.13
N LEU A 41 -22.70 -29.91 -15.88
CA LEU A 41 -21.91 -30.51 -14.81
C LEU A 41 -22.36 -31.95 -14.53
N ILE A 42 -23.67 -32.17 -14.34
CA ILE A 42 -24.23 -33.51 -14.09
C ILE A 42 -23.91 -34.44 -15.27
N LYS A 43 -24.15 -33.98 -16.51
CA LYS A 43 -23.85 -34.76 -17.72
C LYS A 43 -22.38 -35.18 -17.76
N ALA A 44 -21.46 -34.22 -17.60
CA ALA A 44 -20.02 -34.49 -17.63
C ALA A 44 -19.59 -35.46 -16.52
N PHE A 45 -20.14 -35.30 -15.32
CA PHE A 45 -19.87 -36.18 -14.17
C PHE A 45 -20.27 -37.64 -14.45
N LEU A 46 -21.48 -37.85 -15.00
CA LEU A 46 -21.99 -39.18 -15.34
C LEU A 46 -21.22 -39.82 -16.50
N GLU A 47 -20.82 -39.03 -17.50
CA GLU A 47 -20.05 -39.51 -18.66
C GLU A 47 -18.60 -39.87 -18.29
N ALA A 48 -18.00 -39.16 -17.35
CA ALA A 48 -16.63 -39.41 -16.89
C ALA A 48 -16.46 -40.76 -16.15
N ARG A 49 -17.56 -41.36 -15.67
CA ARG A 49 -17.58 -42.67 -14.98
C ARG A 49 -16.53 -42.81 -13.87
N PHE A 50 -16.39 -41.78 -13.04
CA PHE A 50 -15.47 -41.82 -11.90
C PHE A 50 -15.80 -42.99 -10.98
N SER A 51 -14.75 -43.69 -10.53
CA SER A 51 -14.88 -44.84 -9.61
C SER A 51 -15.02 -44.39 -8.15
N ASN A 52 -14.53 -43.19 -7.84
CA ASN A 52 -14.52 -42.62 -6.50
C ASN A 52 -15.81 -41.84 -6.22
N ARG A 53 -16.22 -41.83 -4.96
CA ARG A 53 -17.26 -40.92 -4.47
C ARG A 53 -16.59 -39.64 -4.00
N TYR A 54 -17.05 -38.49 -4.48
CA TYR A 54 -16.50 -37.19 -4.09
C TYR A 54 -17.31 -36.56 -2.98
N ASP A 55 -16.63 -35.87 -2.06
CA ASP A 55 -17.27 -35.12 -0.98
C ASP A 55 -17.56 -33.67 -1.40
N LEU A 56 -16.73 -33.14 -2.30
CA LEU A 56 -16.72 -31.74 -2.73
C LEU A 56 -16.44 -31.63 -4.23
N ILE A 57 -17.29 -30.89 -4.95
CA ILE A 57 -17.04 -30.43 -6.32
C ILE A 57 -16.77 -28.93 -6.29
N LEU A 58 -15.57 -28.53 -6.69
CA LEU A 58 -15.18 -27.14 -6.87
C LEU A 58 -15.45 -26.69 -8.30
N LEU A 59 -16.31 -25.69 -8.44
CA LEU A 59 -16.56 -25.00 -9.70
C LEU A 59 -15.56 -23.85 -9.89
N PRO A 60 -15.29 -23.40 -11.13
CA PRO A 60 -14.57 -22.16 -11.34
C PRO A 60 -15.28 -21.00 -10.65
N GLY A 61 -14.53 -20.12 -9.98
CA GLY A 61 -15.10 -19.05 -9.16
C GLY A 61 -15.90 -17.99 -9.93
N LEU A 62 -15.91 -18.04 -11.27
CA LEU A 62 -16.70 -17.16 -12.14
C LEU A 62 -18.00 -17.80 -12.63
N VAL A 63 -18.29 -19.04 -12.26
CA VAL A 63 -19.53 -19.72 -12.64
C VAL A 63 -20.71 -19.05 -11.94
N ALA A 64 -21.71 -18.67 -12.74
CA ALA A 64 -22.98 -18.15 -12.28
C ALA A 64 -24.07 -19.23 -12.30
N GLY A 65 -24.94 -19.25 -11.29
CA GLY A 65 -26.11 -20.12 -11.23
C GLY A 65 -26.25 -20.86 -9.90
N ASP A 66 -27.44 -21.40 -9.64
CA ASP A 66 -27.71 -22.24 -8.47
C ASP A 66 -27.48 -23.72 -8.80
N PHE A 67 -26.52 -24.33 -8.10
CA PHE A 67 -26.15 -25.74 -8.24
C PHE A 67 -26.76 -26.62 -7.14
N SER A 68 -27.67 -26.11 -6.31
CA SER A 68 -28.24 -26.88 -5.18
C SER A 68 -28.92 -28.17 -5.64
N LYS A 69 -29.69 -28.14 -6.74
CA LYS A 69 -30.29 -29.37 -7.32
C LYS A 69 -29.24 -30.37 -7.82
N ALA A 70 -28.17 -29.88 -8.47
CA ALA A 70 -27.07 -30.74 -8.90
C ALA A 70 -26.30 -31.32 -7.71
N SER A 71 -26.20 -30.58 -6.60
CA SER A 71 -25.59 -31.03 -5.36
C SER A 71 -26.37 -32.18 -4.73
N GLU A 72 -27.71 -32.10 -4.74
CA GLU A 72 -28.62 -33.17 -4.29
C GLU A 72 -28.52 -34.41 -5.20
N GLU A 73 -28.60 -34.22 -6.52
CA GLU A 73 -28.59 -35.32 -7.50
C GLU A 73 -27.26 -36.09 -7.52
N LEU A 74 -26.14 -35.37 -7.42
CA LEU A 74 -24.80 -35.98 -7.37
C LEU A 74 -24.42 -36.44 -5.95
N GLY A 75 -25.19 -36.08 -4.93
CA GLY A 75 -24.90 -36.41 -3.53
C GLY A 75 -23.56 -35.85 -3.02
N CYS A 76 -23.08 -34.76 -3.62
CA CYS A 76 -21.79 -34.12 -3.35
C CYS A 76 -22.01 -32.63 -2.99
N ARG A 77 -21.18 -32.05 -2.12
CA ARG A 77 -21.22 -30.59 -1.90
C ARG A 77 -20.66 -29.89 -3.12
N ILE A 78 -21.40 -28.95 -3.72
CA ILE A 78 -20.89 -28.13 -4.82
C ILE A 78 -20.61 -26.72 -4.31
N ARG A 79 -19.38 -26.22 -4.49
CA ARG A 79 -18.93 -24.89 -4.03
C ARG A 79 -18.09 -24.17 -5.11
N LEU A 80 -17.96 -22.86 -4.99
CA LEU A 80 -17.11 -22.07 -5.86
C LEU A 80 -15.65 -22.16 -5.41
N GLY A 81 -14.77 -22.60 -6.30
CA GLY A 81 -13.33 -22.50 -6.19
C GLY A 81 -12.83 -21.08 -6.54
N PRO A 82 -11.52 -20.92 -6.80
CA PRO A 82 -10.96 -19.63 -7.16
C PRO A 82 -11.36 -19.21 -8.57
N LYS A 83 -11.32 -17.89 -8.84
CA LYS A 83 -11.56 -17.34 -10.18
C LYS A 83 -10.51 -17.77 -11.20
N HIS A 84 -9.27 -18.04 -10.74
CA HIS A 84 -8.17 -18.46 -11.60
C HIS A 84 -7.60 -19.80 -11.16
N ALA A 85 -7.20 -20.63 -12.13
CA ALA A 85 -6.74 -21.98 -11.88
C ALA A 85 -5.46 -22.06 -11.03
N TYR A 86 -4.54 -21.10 -11.14
CA TYR A 86 -3.28 -21.12 -10.37
C TYR A 86 -3.50 -21.00 -8.85
N ASP A 87 -4.59 -20.34 -8.43
CA ASP A 87 -4.98 -20.22 -7.02
C ASP A 87 -5.52 -21.54 -6.43
N LEU A 88 -5.81 -22.56 -7.25
CA LEU A 88 -6.37 -23.83 -6.79
C LEU A 88 -5.43 -24.54 -5.81
N SER A 89 -4.13 -24.53 -6.09
CA SER A 89 -3.12 -25.19 -5.24
C SER A 89 -3.18 -24.73 -3.79
N PHE A 90 -3.38 -23.42 -3.58
CA PHE A 90 -3.56 -22.78 -2.29
C PHE A 90 -4.95 -23.08 -1.70
N VAL A 91 -6.02 -22.89 -2.49
CA VAL A 91 -7.40 -23.14 -2.03
C VAL A 91 -7.59 -24.57 -1.53
N LEU A 92 -7.03 -25.56 -2.23
CA LEU A 92 -7.16 -26.97 -1.88
C LEU A 92 -6.56 -27.30 -0.51
N HIS A 93 -5.56 -26.55 -0.04
CA HIS A 93 -4.98 -26.78 1.29
C HIS A 93 -6.00 -26.52 2.43
N PHE A 94 -6.94 -25.61 2.21
CA PHE A 94 -7.96 -25.23 3.18
C PHE A 94 -9.29 -25.96 3.00
N ALA A 95 -9.38 -26.90 2.08
CA ALA A 95 -10.65 -27.53 1.74
C ALA A 95 -11.25 -28.34 2.89
N GLU A 96 -10.43 -28.86 3.80
CA GLU A 96 -10.89 -29.59 4.98
C GLU A 96 -11.15 -28.69 6.20
N GLU A 97 -10.51 -27.51 6.24
CA GLU A 97 -10.59 -26.57 7.37
C GLU A 97 -11.66 -25.49 7.17
N VAL A 98 -11.98 -25.16 5.91
CA VAL A 98 -12.87 -24.05 5.55
C VAL A 98 -14.00 -24.55 4.66
N GLU A 99 -15.25 -24.30 5.07
CA GLU A 99 -16.42 -24.55 4.22
C GLU A 99 -16.51 -23.47 3.14
N PHE A 100 -16.20 -23.84 1.90
CA PHE A 100 -16.30 -22.92 0.76
C PHE A 100 -17.75 -22.48 0.50
N SER A 101 -17.91 -21.35 -0.19
CA SER A 101 -19.22 -20.74 -0.42
C SER A 101 -19.84 -21.17 -1.75
N LYS A 102 -21.18 -21.16 -1.80
CA LYS A 102 -21.97 -21.32 -3.04
C LYS A 102 -22.02 -20.05 -3.88
N LYS A 103 -21.68 -18.89 -3.29
CA LYS A 103 -21.86 -17.55 -3.90
C LYS A 103 -20.58 -16.74 -3.97
N VAL A 104 -19.67 -16.94 -3.02
CA VAL A 104 -18.41 -16.21 -2.91
C VAL A 104 -17.27 -17.12 -3.42
N PRO A 105 -16.46 -16.68 -4.39
CA PRO A 105 -15.32 -17.45 -4.87
C PRO A 105 -14.32 -17.74 -3.74
N ALA A 106 -13.75 -18.95 -3.71
CA ALA A 106 -12.81 -19.33 -2.64
C ALA A 106 -11.60 -18.39 -2.50
N CYS A 107 -11.17 -17.76 -3.59
CA CYS A 107 -10.09 -16.78 -3.54
C CYS A 107 -10.46 -15.49 -2.77
N GLU A 108 -11.73 -15.11 -2.75
CA GLU A 108 -12.21 -13.96 -1.96
C GLU A 108 -12.45 -14.38 -0.52
N LEU A 109 -13.02 -15.57 -0.29
CA LEU A 109 -13.26 -16.11 1.04
C LEU A 109 -11.96 -16.26 1.87
N LEU A 110 -10.87 -16.64 1.21
CA LEU A 110 -9.57 -16.86 1.86
C LEU A 110 -8.63 -15.63 1.78
N ALA A 111 -9.15 -14.43 1.49
CA ALA A 111 -8.32 -13.23 1.37
C ALA A 111 -7.62 -12.88 2.70
N ASP A 112 -8.37 -12.84 3.80
CA ASP A 112 -7.84 -12.49 5.12
C ASP A 112 -6.88 -13.56 5.65
N VAL A 113 -7.19 -14.84 5.41
CA VAL A 113 -6.30 -15.95 5.75
C VAL A 113 -4.96 -15.80 5.04
N ARG A 114 -4.96 -15.45 3.74
CA ARG A 114 -3.72 -15.22 2.98
C ARG A 114 -2.91 -14.06 3.53
N LYS A 115 -3.57 -12.97 3.91
CA LYS A 115 -2.92 -11.81 4.51
C LYS A 115 -2.27 -12.17 5.85
N GLU A 116 -3.01 -12.83 6.73
CA GLU A 116 -2.48 -13.21 8.05
C GLU A 116 -1.30 -14.17 7.95
N MET A 117 -1.39 -15.18 7.07
CA MET A 117 -0.26 -16.08 6.80
C MET A 117 0.96 -15.33 6.24
N ALA A 118 0.75 -14.33 5.39
CA ALA A 118 1.84 -13.51 4.87
C ALA A 118 2.52 -12.71 5.98
N LEU A 119 1.76 -12.07 6.86
CA LEU A 119 2.29 -11.32 8.01
C LEU A 119 3.00 -12.22 9.01
N GLU A 120 2.49 -13.44 9.24
CA GLU A 120 3.14 -14.42 10.10
C GLU A 120 4.48 -14.90 9.54
N LEU A 121 4.57 -15.13 8.23
CA LEU A 121 5.84 -15.46 7.57
C LEU A 121 6.87 -14.34 7.72
N ILE A 122 6.44 -13.08 7.57
CA ILE A 122 7.32 -11.92 7.76
C ILE A 122 7.81 -11.86 9.21
N ARG A 123 6.92 -12.01 10.20
CA ARG A 123 7.26 -12.00 11.63
C ARG A 123 8.32 -13.05 11.96
N LYS A 124 8.09 -14.31 11.58
CA LYS A 124 9.06 -15.40 11.80
C LYS A 124 10.40 -15.13 11.13
N ALA A 125 10.36 -14.68 9.87
CA ALA A 125 11.59 -14.35 9.14
C ALA A 125 12.37 -13.21 9.82
N GLU A 126 11.68 -12.23 10.40
CA GLU A 126 12.32 -11.14 11.14
C GLU A 126 12.90 -11.61 12.48
N GLU A 127 12.19 -12.46 13.22
CA GLU A 127 12.68 -13.06 14.48
C GLU A 127 13.97 -13.86 14.25
N GLU A 128 14.00 -14.67 13.21
CA GLU A 128 15.14 -15.52 12.82
C GLU A 128 16.24 -14.76 12.07
N ALA A 129 16.00 -13.51 11.66
CA ALA A 129 16.96 -12.74 10.89
C ALA A 129 18.26 -12.46 11.65
N HIS A 130 19.38 -12.65 10.96
CA HIS A 130 20.70 -12.16 11.33
C HIS A 130 20.88 -10.73 10.81
N SER A 131 21.37 -9.86 11.68
CA SER A 131 21.59 -8.45 11.37
C SER A 131 22.98 -8.01 11.80
N PRO A 132 23.74 -7.30 10.94
CA PRO A 132 25.05 -6.75 11.31
C PRO A 132 24.96 -5.63 12.34
N LEU A 133 23.83 -4.92 12.42
CA LEU A 133 23.63 -3.80 13.34
C LEU A 133 22.23 -3.85 13.95
N THR A 134 22.09 -3.41 15.22
CA THR A 134 20.77 -3.29 15.88
C THR A 134 20.65 -1.94 16.58
N LEU A 135 19.54 -1.24 16.40
CA LEU A 135 19.18 0.02 17.07
C LEU A 135 18.00 -0.21 18.00
N SER A 136 18.23 -0.27 19.31
CA SER A 136 17.15 -0.43 20.31
C SER A 136 16.16 -1.57 19.95
N GLY A 137 16.70 -2.71 19.50
CA GLY A 137 15.94 -3.90 19.07
C GLY A 137 15.62 -3.96 17.56
N VAL A 138 15.76 -2.86 16.82
CA VAL A 138 15.53 -2.80 15.38
C VAL A 138 16.74 -3.32 14.62
N LYS A 139 16.58 -4.47 13.94
CA LYS A 139 17.61 -5.13 13.12
C LYS A 139 17.82 -4.40 11.79
N LEU A 140 19.06 -4.00 11.48
CA LEU A 140 19.47 -3.34 10.24
C LEU A 140 20.44 -4.18 9.41
N GLY A 141 19.99 -4.65 8.26
CA GLY A 141 20.79 -5.32 7.24
C GLY A 141 20.77 -6.85 7.33
N GLY A 142 21.68 -7.50 6.61
CA GLY A 142 21.70 -8.95 6.51
C GLY A 142 20.41 -9.48 5.85
N ASN A 143 19.71 -10.39 6.52
CA ASN A 143 18.42 -10.89 6.06
C ASN A 143 17.24 -10.36 6.89
N SER A 144 17.38 -9.25 7.63
CA SER A 144 16.21 -8.57 8.19
C SER A 144 15.37 -7.95 7.08
N CYS A 145 14.10 -7.65 7.37
CA CYS A 145 13.31 -6.80 6.51
C CYS A 145 13.87 -5.37 6.53
N MET A 146 13.87 -4.67 5.38
CA MET A 146 14.20 -3.24 5.31
C MET A 146 13.33 -2.45 6.28
N LYS A 147 13.95 -1.49 6.97
CA LYS A 147 13.32 -0.63 7.97
C LYS A 147 12.95 0.71 7.37
N VAL A 148 11.82 1.26 7.78
CA VAL A 148 11.40 2.59 7.32
C VAL A 148 11.80 3.63 8.36
N MET A 149 12.57 4.62 7.93
CA MET A 149 12.88 5.81 8.73
C MET A 149 12.03 6.98 8.19
N GLY A 150 11.20 7.54 9.06
CA GLY A 150 10.35 8.68 8.73
C GLY A 150 10.92 9.99 9.26
N GLU A 151 11.12 10.97 8.39
CA GLU A 151 11.61 12.31 8.77
C GLU A 151 10.47 13.25 9.15
N ILE A 152 10.56 13.82 10.35
CA ILE A 152 9.76 14.97 10.77
C ILE A 152 10.58 16.22 10.46
N VAL A 153 10.34 16.81 9.30
CA VAL A 153 11.03 18.03 8.85
C VAL A 153 10.78 19.18 9.83
N GLY A 154 11.84 19.81 10.33
CA GLY A 154 11.76 20.93 11.26
C GLY A 154 11.18 20.57 12.63
N ALA A 155 11.45 19.35 13.12
CA ALA A 155 10.94 18.85 14.39
C ALA A 155 11.38 19.70 15.59
N ALA A 156 12.57 20.30 15.52
CA ALA A 156 13.12 21.08 16.63
C ALA A 156 12.37 22.40 16.86
N GLU A 157 11.69 22.93 15.85
CA GLU A 157 10.92 24.17 15.91
C GLU A 157 9.43 23.95 16.17
N MET A 158 8.97 22.69 16.12
CA MET A 158 7.56 22.37 16.34
C MET A 158 7.12 22.60 17.77
N ASP A 159 5.84 22.90 17.94
CA ASP A 159 5.21 22.85 19.26
C ASP A 159 5.25 21.40 19.80
N PRO A 160 5.52 21.21 21.11
CA PRO A 160 5.57 19.89 21.72
C PRO A 160 4.36 18.99 21.43
N ALA A 161 3.14 19.57 21.39
CA ALA A 161 1.93 18.79 21.15
C ALA A 161 1.83 18.33 19.68
N ASP A 162 2.22 19.18 18.73
CA ASP A 162 2.25 18.83 17.31
C ASP A 162 3.30 17.76 17.01
N LEU A 163 4.44 17.83 17.69
CA LEU A 163 5.50 16.83 17.59
C LEU A 163 5.02 15.46 18.10
N GLU A 164 4.36 15.43 19.26
CA GLU A 164 3.78 14.19 19.82
C GLU A 164 2.83 13.53 18.82
N ILE A 165 1.89 14.30 18.26
CA ILE A 165 0.93 13.81 17.26
C ILE A 165 1.65 13.25 16.02
N LYS A 166 2.70 13.93 15.53
CA LYS A 166 3.45 13.44 14.36
C LYS A 166 4.21 12.15 14.64
N ILE A 167 4.84 12.04 15.81
CA ILE A 167 5.56 10.82 16.23
C ILE A 167 4.60 9.65 16.29
N GLU A 168 3.44 9.81 16.95
CA GLU A 168 2.42 8.77 17.03
C GLU A 168 1.91 8.36 15.65
N ALA A 169 1.65 9.33 14.76
CA ALA A 169 1.20 9.07 13.40
C ALA A 169 2.22 8.27 12.59
N PHE A 170 3.51 8.59 12.70
CA PHE A 170 4.58 7.87 12.00
C PHE A 170 4.71 6.43 12.50
N ILE A 171 4.64 6.21 13.82
CA ILE A 171 4.64 4.87 14.41
C ILE A 171 3.43 4.06 13.94
N ALA A 172 2.24 4.66 13.93
CA ALA A 172 1.02 4.00 13.46
C ALA A 172 1.08 3.61 11.96
N ARG A 173 1.80 4.39 11.14
CA ARG A 173 2.08 4.08 9.73
C ARG A 173 3.18 3.03 9.55
N GLY A 174 3.87 2.65 10.63
CA GLY A 174 4.88 1.60 10.64
C GLY A 174 6.31 2.09 10.46
N ALA A 175 6.61 3.34 10.83
CA ALA A 175 7.99 3.81 10.94
C ALA A 175 8.73 2.96 11.98
N ASP A 176 9.86 2.39 11.57
CA ASP A 176 10.75 1.61 12.42
C ASP A 176 11.78 2.51 13.13
N ILE A 177 12.04 3.72 12.60
CA ILE A 177 12.91 4.75 13.16
C ILE A 177 12.27 6.13 12.93
N ILE A 178 12.31 7.02 13.91
CA ILE A 178 11.86 8.41 13.77
C ILE A 178 13.07 9.32 13.64
N ASP A 179 13.09 10.12 12.59
CA ASP A 179 14.14 11.11 12.36
C ASP A 179 13.61 12.52 12.62
N LEU A 180 14.34 13.28 13.44
CA LEU A 180 13.98 14.62 13.87
C LEU A 180 14.82 15.63 13.11
N GLY A 181 14.23 16.25 12.09
CA GLY A 181 14.91 17.23 11.24
C GLY A 181 15.20 18.53 11.97
N ALA A 182 16.45 18.99 11.93
CA ALA A 182 16.84 20.34 12.33
C ALA A 182 16.89 21.28 11.10
N THR A 183 16.49 22.53 11.27
CA THR A 183 16.67 23.57 10.26
C THR A 183 17.96 24.37 10.50
N LEU A 184 18.34 25.21 9.54
CA LEU A 184 19.48 26.12 9.67
C LEU A 184 19.37 27.10 10.86
N ASN A 185 18.17 27.30 11.41
CA ASN A 185 17.93 28.23 12.51
C ASN A 185 17.69 27.51 13.84
N THR A 186 17.79 26.18 13.88
CA THR A 186 17.58 25.40 15.10
C THR A 186 18.61 25.78 16.16
N LEU A 187 18.15 26.05 17.38
CA LEU A 187 19.03 26.29 18.53
C LEU A 187 19.36 24.99 19.29
N PRO A 188 20.55 24.89 19.92
CA PRO A 188 20.96 23.73 20.71
C PRO A 188 19.93 23.28 21.75
N ASP A 189 19.38 24.23 22.52
CA ASP A 189 18.35 23.96 23.53
C ASP A 189 17.06 23.37 22.96
N GLN A 190 16.72 23.69 21.70
CA GLN A 190 15.53 23.14 21.05
C GLN A 190 15.74 21.66 20.74
N VAL A 191 16.90 21.28 20.19
CA VAL A 191 17.24 19.88 19.92
C VAL A 191 17.16 19.04 21.20
N ARG A 192 17.77 19.52 22.29
CA ARG A 192 17.75 18.79 23.57
C ARG A 192 16.32 18.53 24.03
N ARG A 193 15.44 19.55 23.98
CA ARG A 193 14.03 19.42 24.40
C ARG A 193 13.26 18.46 23.50
N THR A 194 13.39 18.60 22.18
CA THR A 194 12.69 17.78 21.17
C THR A 194 13.09 16.31 21.29
N VAL A 195 14.39 16.00 21.37
CA VAL A 195 14.87 14.62 21.52
C VAL A 195 14.42 14.04 22.87
N SER A 196 14.58 14.80 23.97
CA SER A 196 14.16 14.33 25.30
C SER A 196 12.66 14.00 25.33
N LEU A 197 11.83 14.88 24.74
CA LEU A 197 10.40 14.65 24.62
C LEU A 197 10.10 13.38 23.82
N ALA A 198 10.68 13.23 22.62
CA ALA A 198 10.49 12.05 21.79
C ALA A 198 10.85 10.74 22.53
N LYS A 199 11.94 10.72 23.30
CA LYS A 199 12.35 9.57 24.11
C LYS A 199 11.39 9.26 25.27
N THR A 200 10.62 10.23 25.75
CA THR A 200 9.56 9.97 26.75
C THR A 200 8.29 9.39 26.14
N LEU A 201 8.02 9.69 24.86
CA LEU A 201 6.79 9.29 24.17
C LEU A 201 6.87 7.89 23.57
N THR A 202 8.05 7.46 23.13
CA THR A 202 8.20 6.18 22.43
C THR A 202 9.52 5.45 22.72
N CYS A 203 9.49 4.13 22.53
CA CYS A 203 10.67 3.28 22.49
C CYS A 203 11.26 3.13 21.07
N THR A 204 10.59 3.64 20.04
CA THR A 204 11.11 3.67 18.67
C THR A 204 12.44 4.43 18.65
N PRO A 205 13.48 3.92 17.96
CA PRO A 205 14.75 4.62 17.84
C PRO A 205 14.56 6.04 17.31
N ILE A 206 15.27 7.00 17.91
CA ILE A 206 15.25 8.41 17.54
C ILE A 206 16.56 8.80 16.87
N SER A 207 16.45 9.40 15.70
CA SER A 207 17.54 10.01 14.95
C SER A 207 17.48 11.53 15.03
N ILE A 208 18.63 12.19 15.01
CA ILE A 208 18.75 13.65 14.84
C ILE A 208 19.35 13.93 13.46
N ASP A 209 18.66 14.73 12.63
CA ASP A 209 19.14 15.13 11.31
C ASP A 209 19.72 16.55 11.32
N THR A 210 21.05 16.62 11.38
CA THR A 210 21.82 17.85 11.28
C THR A 210 23.29 17.60 10.97
N LEU A 211 23.93 18.55 10.29
CA LEU A 211 25.38 18.56 10.09
C LEU A 211 26.11 19.41 11.15
N ASP A 212 25.38 20.18 11.98
CA ASP A 212 25.96 21.07 12.99
C ASP A 212 26.49 20.28 14.21
N PRO A 213 27.81 20.33 14.50
CA PRO A 213 28.39 19.60 15.63
C PRO A 213 27.79 19.95 17.00
N GLU A 214 27.35 21.19 17.22
CA GLU A 214 26.73 21.60 18.48
C GLU A 214 25.35 20.98 18.64
N LEU A 215 24.54 20.97 17.57
CA LEU A 215 23.23 20.33 17.58
C LEU A 215 23.35 18.80 17.73
N ILE A 216 24.32 18.17 17.05
CA ILE A 216 24.61 16.74 17.21
C ILE A 216 24.92 16.42 18.68
N LYS A 217 25.78 17.22 19.32
CA LYS A 217 26.14 17.05 20.72
C LYS A 217 24.91 17.06 21.63
N GLU A 218 24.05 18.07 21.48
CA GLU A 218 22.84 18.19 22.29
C GLU A 218 21.87 17.02 22.07
N GLY A 219 21.72 16.55 20.82
CA GLY A 219 20.89 15.38 20.50
C GLY A 219 21.41 14.10 21.14
N ILE A 220 22.72 13.87 21.10
CA ILE A 220 23.37 12.73 21.76
C ILE A 220 23.16 12.79 23.27
N GLU A 221 23.41 13.94 23.89
CA GLU A 221 23.24 14.10 25.34
C GLU A 221 21.78 13.97 25.79
N ALA A 222 20.82 14.27 24.91
CA ALA A 222 19.40 14.06 25.13
C ALA A 222 18.93 12.62 24.90
N GLY A 223 19.79 11.75 24.35
CA GLY A 223 19.53 10.32 24.19
C GLY A 223 19.10 9.88 22.79
N ALA A 224 19.50 10.60 21.74
CA ALA A 224 19.35 10.13 20.36
C ALA A 224 20.07 8.78 20.14
N ASP A 225 19.44 7.88 19.41
CA ASP A 225 19.96 6.53 19.09
C ASP A 225 20.82 6.55 17.80
N LEU A 226 20.62 7.54 16.93
CA LEU A 226 21.29 7.70 15.64
C LEU A 226 21.55 9.18 15.29
N VAL A 227 22.63 9.44 14.56
CA VAL A 227 22.97 10.76 13.97
C VAL A 227 22.97 10.67 12.44
N LEU A 228 22.21 11.54 11.79
CA LEU A 228 22.11 11.73 10.34
C LEU A 228 22.60 13.17 10.07
N SER A 229 23.78 13.48 9.54
CA SER A 229 24.81 12.62 8.98
C SER A 229 26.21 13.09 9.41
N LEU A 230 27.19 12.19 9.31
CA LEU A 230 28.61 12.54 9.41
C LEU A 230 29.28 12.56 8.04
N ASN A 231 30.13 13.56 7.80
CA ASN A 231 31.02 13.64 6.64
C ASN A 231 32.31 14.40 7.01
N GLY A 232 33.15 14.71 6.03
CA GLY A 232 34.43 15.37 6.26
C GLY A 232 34.36 16.73 6.96
N THR A 233 33.21 17.43 6.93
CA THR A 233 33.08 18.77 7.52
C THR A 233 32.82 18.74 9.03
N ASN A 234 32.20 17.67 9.54
CA ASN A 234 31.84 17.53 10.96
C ASN A 234 32.48 16.31 11.65
N MET A 235 33.17 15.43 10.91
CA MET A 235 33.76 14.19 11.44
C MET A 235 34.71 14.43 12.62
N GLU A 236 35.60 15.43 12.54
CA GLU A 236 36.60 15.67 13.58
C GLU A 236 35.99 16.18 14.89
N THR A 237 34.91 16.95 14.81
CA THR A 237 34.27 17.59 15.96
C THR A 237 33.17 16.71 16.56
N ALA A 238 32.27 16.17 15.73
CA ALA A 238 31.15 15.36 16.17
C ALA A 238 31.48 13.86 16.31
N GLY A 239 32.43 13.35 15.51
CA GLY A 239 32.77 11.92 15.50
C GLY A 239 33.22 11.36 16.86
N PRO A 240 34.10 12.04 17.63
CA PRO A 240 34.46 11.59 18.97
C PRO A 240 33.28 11.54 19.95
N LEU A 241 32.29 12.44 19.80
CA LEU A 241 31.09 12.45 20.63
C LEU A 241 30.20 11.25 20.32
N VAL A 242 29.99 10.96 19.03
CA VAL A 242 29.24 9.77 18.57
C VAL A 242 29.90 8.49 19.07
N ALA A 243 31.22 8.37 18.90
CA ALA A 243 31.98 7.21 19.37
C ALA A 243 31.89 7.04 20.89
N GLY A 244 32.10 8.12 21.65
CA GLY A 244 32.05 8.10 23.11
C GLY A 244 30.68 7.73 23.68
N ALA A 245 29.61 8.12 23.00
CA ALA A 245 28.24 7.78 23.40
C ALA A 245 27.77 6.40 22.88
N GLY A 246 28.52 5.77 21.96
CA GLY A 246 28.12 4.50 21.35
C GLY A 246 26.87 4.60 20.46
N VAL A 247 26.61 5.79 19.94
CA VAL A 247 25.46 6.13 19.07
C VAL A 247 25.76 5.69 17.64
N ALA A 248 24.73 5.33 16.88
CA ALA A 248 24.91 4.99 15.47
C ALA A 248 25.05 6.25 14.60
N ALA A 249 25.81 6.16 13.51
CA ALA A 249 25.95 7.27 12.57
C ALA A 249 25.75 6.81 11.14
N VAL A 250 24.97 7.60 10.41
CA VAL A 250 24.92 7.54 8.96
C VAL A 250 26.06 8.39 8.41
N VAL A 251 26.90 7.78 7.60
CA VAL A 251 28.06 8.41 6.98
C VAL A 251 27.75 8.64 5.51
N ILE A 252 27.89 9.90 5.06
CA ILE A 252 27.65 10.33 3.69
C ILE A 252 28.98 10.71 3.01
N PRO A 253 29.06 10.68 1.67
CA PRO A 253 30.16 11.30 0.94
C PRO A 253 30.19 12.82 1.15
N ASP A 254 31.36 13.43 0.96
CA ASP A 254 31.48 14.88 0.78
C ASP A 254 30.88 15.32 -0.57
N GLU A 255 30.90 16.64 -0.83
CA GLU A 255 30.42 17.22 -2.09
C GLU A 255 30.89 16.45 -3.34
N GLY A 256 29.96 16.24 -4.28
CA GLY A 256 30.19 15.47 -5.52
C GLY A 256 29.84 13.98 -5.42
N ASN A 257 29.45 13.48 -4.24
CA ASN A 257 28.88 12.16 -4.02
C ASN A 257 29.73 11.00 -4.60
N SER A 258 31.06 11.10 -4.53
CA SER A 258 31.92 10.02 -5.03
C SER A 258 31.98 8.84 -4.05
N LEU A 259 32.11 7.64 -4.60
CA LEU A 259 32.23 6.42 -3.80
C LEU A 259 33.50 6.45 -2.94
N GLU A 260 34.59 6.98 -3.49
CA GLU A 260 35.87 7.13 -2.80
C GLU A 260 35.75 8.06 -1.59
N SER A 261 34.97 9.13 -1.73
CA SER A 261 34.70 10.08 -0.64
C SER A 261 33.96 9.41 0.51
N LEU A 262 32.89 8.65 0.19
CA LEU A 262 32.14 7.88 1.19
C LEU A 262 33.05 6.88 1.93
N VAL A 263 33.85 6.10 1.20
CA VAL A 263 34.75 5.10 1.80
C VAL A 263 35.75 5.77 2.73
N ARG A 264 36.36 6.88 2.32
CA ARG A 264 37.28 7.66 3.15
C ARG A 264 36.62 8.15 4.44
N ASN A 265 35.38 8.63 4.35
CA ASN A 265 34.62 9.12 5.52
C ASN A 265 34.28 7.95 6.48
N ILE A 266 33.92 6.78 5.95
CA ILE A 266 33.68 5.58 6.76
C ILE A 266 34.96 5.12 7.47
N GLU A 267 36.10 5.12 6.78
CA GLU A 267 37.38 4.79 7.41
C GLU A 267 37.77 5.80 8.49
N ALA A 268 37.47 7.09 8.29
CA ALA A 268 37.68 8.12 9.30
C ALA A 268 36.80 7.88 10.54
N ALA A 269 35.51 7.60 10.34
CA ALA A 269 34.59 7.24 11.42
C ALA A 269 35.09 6.02 12.22
N ARG A 270 35.55 4.96 11.53
CA ARG A 270 36.13 3.77 12.17
C ARG A 270 37.40 4.11 12.98
N ARG A 271 38.29 4.96 12.45
CA ARG A 271 39.50 5.40 13.17
C ARG A 271 39.20 6.19 14.44
N LEU A 272 38.08 6.92 14.45
CA LEU A 272 37.60 7.65 15.62
C LEU A 272 36.87 6.75 16.64
N GLY A 273 36.71 5.46 16.35
CA GLY A 273 36.08 4.49 17.25
C GLY A 273 34.57 4.37 17.10
N ILE A 274 33.98 4.88 16.01
CA ILE A 274 32.55 4.67 15.74
C ILE A 274 32.35 3.23 15.26
N GLU A 275 31.68 2.42 16.08
CA GLU A 275 31.42 1.00 15.78
C GLU A 275 30.15 0.80 14.94
N LYS A 276 29.13 1.62 15.18
CA LYS A 276 27.79 1.50 14.57
C LYS A 276 27.66 2.42 13.36
N ILE A 277 28.22 2.01 12.24
CA ILE A 277 28.22 2.79 11.00
C ILE A 277 27.16 2.27 10.03
N ILE A 278 26.41 3.20 9.45
CA ILE A 278 25.51 2.98 8.33
C ILE A 278 26.02 3.84 7.17
N ALA A 279 26.06 3.29 5.96
CA ALA A 279 26.55 4.02 4.79
C ALA A 279 25.39 4.58 3.98
N ASP A 280 25.47 5.85 3.62
CA ASP A 280 24.57 6.48 2.66
C ASP A 280 25.35 6.98 1.43
N PRO A 281 25.35 6.20 0.34
CA PRO A 281 25.78 6.64 -0.99
C PRO A 281 25.02 7.82 -1.58
N VAL A 282 23.90 8.26 -0.98
CA VAL A 282 23.00 9.33 -1.44
C VAL A 282 22.27 8.94 -2.72
N LEU A 283 20.95 8.84 -2.65
CA LEU A 283 20.10 8.61 -3.82
C LEU A 283 19.78 9.95 -4.50
N ASP A 284 20.07 10.05 -5.80
CA ASP A 284 19.79 11.26 -6.57
C ASP A 284 18.35 11.24 -7.12
N PRO A 285 17.70 12.40 -7.30
CA PRO A 285 16.37 12.49 -7.89
C PRO A 285 16.32 12.00 -9.35
N VAL A 286 15.13 11.61 -9.81
CA VAL A 286 14.88 11.30 -11.22
C VAL A 286 15.17 12.54 -12.08
N GLY A 287 15.84 12.34 -13.22
CA GLY A 287 16.24 13.44 -14.11
C GLY A 287 17.61 14.06 -13.79
N HIS A 288 18.24 13.65 -12.68
CA HIS A 288 19.59 14.07 -12.32
C HIS A 288 20.59 12.93 -12.57
N ASN A 289 20.91 12.14 -11.54
CA ASN A 289 21.90 11.06 -11.62
C ASN A 289 21.39 9.73 -11.01
N ILE A 290 20.08 9.53 -10.90
CA ILE A 290 19.48 8.37 -10.22
C ILE A 290 20.12 7.01 -10.61
N THR A 291 20.36 6.77 -11.91
CA THR A 291 21.01 5.52 -12.35
C THR A 291 22.43 5.40 -11.83
N LYS A 292 23.21 6.49 -11.81
CA LYS A 292 24.58 6.47 -11.29
C LYS A 292 24.61 6.31 -9.77
N SER A 293 23.68 6.92 -9.03
CA SER A 293 23.54 6.66 -7.60
C SER A 293 23.19 5.20 -7.33
N ILE A 294 22.23 4.62 -8.05
CA ILE A 294 21.88 3.18 -7.96
C ILE A 294 23.11 2.30 -8.19
N VAL A 295 23.94 2.60 -9.21
CA VAL A 295 25.20 1.88 -9.45
C VAL A 295 26.17 2.07 -8.28
N ARG A 296 26.32 3.29 -7.75
CA ARG A 296 27.18 3.59 -6.59
C ARG A 296 26.76 2.78 -5.35
N TYR A 297 25.46 2.69 -5.09
CA TYR A 297 24.89 1.83 -4.06
C TYR A 297 25.28 0.35 -4.27
N HIS A 298 25.04 -0.18 -5.46
CA HIS A 298 25.36 -1.57 -5.80
C HIS A 298 26.86 -1.87 -5.64
N GLU A 299 27.73 -0.98 -6.14
CA GLU A 299 29.18 -1.13 -6.03
C GLU A 299 29.68 -1.06 -4.59
N PHE A 300 29.09 -0.18 -3.77
CA PHE A 300 29.40 -0.11 -2.35
C PHE A 300 29.00 -1.40 -1.64
N HIS A 301 27.74 -1.85 -1.77
CA HIS A 301 27.26 -3.05 -1.08
C HIS A 301 28.06 -4.29 -1.44
N ARG A 302 28.42 -4.43 -2.73
CA ARG A 302 29.24 -5.56 -3.19
C ARG A 302 30.63 -5.59 -2.51
N LYS A 303 31.20 -4.43 -2.19
CA LYS A 303 32.52 -4.32 -1.54
C LYS A 303 32.43 -4.41 -0.01
N TYR A 304 31.35 -3.92 0.58
CA TYR A 304 31.14 -3.82 2.03
C TYR A 304 29.76 -4.35 2.44
N PRO A 305 29.48 -5.66 2.22
CA PRO A 305 28.16 -6.24 2.48
C PRO A 305 27.79 -6.25 3.97
N GLU A 306 28.77 -6.10 4.86
CA GLU A 306 28.58 -6.04 6.31
C GLU A 306 28.06 -4.69 6.80
N VAL A 307 28.22 -3.62 6.01
CA VAL A 307 27.80 -2.27 6.39
C VAL A 307 26.35 -2.05 5.95
N PRO A 308 25.41 -1.78 6.88
CA PRO A 308 24.04 -1.45 6.53
C PRO A 308 23.96 -0.25 5.58
N LEU A 309 23.03 -0.32 4.63
CA LEU A 309 22.82 0.73 3.64
C LEU A 309 21.58 1.57 3.94
N PHE A 310 21.76 2.88 3.90
CA PHE A 310 20.69 3.86 4.00
C PHE A 310 20.25 4.30 2.61
N PHE A 311 18.94 4.27 2.33
CA PHE A 311 18.39 4.54 1.01
C PHE A 311 17.32 5.63 1.08
N GLY A 312 17.68 6.86 0.68
CA GLY A 312 16.81 8.04 0.68
C GLY A 312 15.75 8.03 -0.42
N ALA A 313 14.70 7.21 -0.27
CA ALA A 313 13.58 7.14 -1.21
C ALA A 313 12.86 8.50 -1.36
N GLY A 314 12.78 9.27 -0.27
CA GLY A 314 12.22 10.63 -0.25
C GLY A 314 12.81 11.58 -1.29
N ASN A 315 14.12 11.48 -1.57
CA ASN A 315 14.80 12.31 -2.58
C ASN A 315 14.24 12.12 -3.99
N VAL A 316 13.57 11.01 -4.23
CA VAL A 316 12.90 10.71 -5.49
C VAL A 316 11.41 10.95 -5.37
N THR A 317 10.76 10.36 -4.37
CA THR A 317 9.30 10.38 -4.24
C THR A 317 8.74 11.80 -4.04
N GLU A 318 9.41 12.68 -3.29
CA GLU A 318 8.96 14.07 -3.10
C GLU A 318 9.11 14.91 -4.37
N LEU A 319 10.15 14.63 -5.18
CA LEU A 319 10.52 15.43 -6.34
C LEU A 319 9.91 14.90 -7.66
N MET A 320 8.76 14.23 -7.58
CA MET A 320 8.04 13.68 -8.73
C MET A 320 6.53 13.88 -8.62
N ASP A 321 5.90 14.53 -9.60
CA ASP A 321 4.44 14.72 -9.65
C ASP A 321 3.67 13.47 -10.15
N VAL A 322 3.78 12.38 -9.40
CA VAL A 322 3.09 11.10 -9.67
C VAL A 322 2.63 10.45 -8.35
N ASP A 323 1.73 9.46 -8.45
CA ASP A 323 1.28 8.66 -7.31
C ASP A 323 2.48 7.99 -6.61
N THR A 324 2.67 8.32 -5.34
CA THR A 324 3.80 7.87 -4.51
C THR A 324 3.84 6.36 -4.35
N ILE A 325 2.68 5.73 -4.27
CA ILE A 325 2.52 4.29 -4.10
C ILE A 325 3.33 3.48 -5.13
N GLY A 326 3.26 3.86 -6.41
CA GLY A 326 3.98 3.17 -7.49
C GLY A 326 5.48 3.45 -7.47
N VAL A 327 5.87 4.67 -7.10
CA VAL A 327 7.26 5.09 -6.98
C VAL A 327 7.94 4.39 -5.81
N ASN A 328 7.35 4.47 -4.61
CA ASN A 328 7.82 3.83 -3.39
C ASN A 328 7.92 2.30 -3.56
N ALA A 329 6.93 1.66 -4.18
CA ALA A 329 7.00 0.22 -4.47
C ALA A 329 8.18 -0.15 -5.38
N THR A 330 8.44 0.66 -6.41
CA THR A 330 9.53 0.43 -7.37
C THR A 330 10.89 0.68 -6.73
N LEU A 331 11.05 1.79 -6.00
CA LEU A 331 12.27 2.14 -5.28
C LEU A 331 12.60 1.11 -4.19
N CYS A 332 11.60 0.61 -3.47
CA CYS A 332 11.78 -0.44 -2.48
C CYS A 332 12.24 -1.76 -3.14
N GLY A 333 11.71 -2.12 -4.32
CA GLY A 333 12.21 -3.26 -5.09
C GLY A 333 13.68 -3.12 -5.47
N ILE A 334 14.08 -1.95 -5.97
CA ILE A 334 15.49 -1.63 -6.28
C ILE A 334 16.36 -1.68 -5.01
N GLY A 335 15.89 -1.10 -3.92
CA GLY A 335 16.56 -1.12 -2.62
C GLY A 335 16.79 -2.55 -2.11
N ALA A 336 15.79 -3.42 -2.25
CA ALA A 336 15.91 -4.83 -1.88
C ALA A 336 16.98 -5.57 -2.67
N GLU A 337 17.07 -5.35 -3.99
CA GLU A 337 18.09 -5.97 -4.85
C GLU A 337 19.50 -5.48 -4.54
N ILE A 338 19.62 -4.21 -4.14
CA ILE A 338 20.89 -3.58 -3.77
C ILE A 338 21.37 -3.98 -2.37
N GLY A 339 20.47 -4.44 -1.49
CA GLY A 339 20.77 -4.73 -0.09
C GLY A 339 20.64 -3.51 0.82
N ALA A 340 19.73 -2.59 0.50
CA ALA A 340 19.34 -1.51 1.41
C ALA A 340 18.85 -2.09 2.75
N SER A 341 19.15 -1.39 3.84
CA SER A 341 18.73 -1.73 5.20
C SER A 341 17.67 -0.77 5.71
N ILE A 342 17.79 0.51 5.36
CA ILE A 342 16.87 1.59 5.73
C ILE A 342 16.31 2.23 4.46
N LEU A 343 15.00 2.42 4.42
CA LEU A 343 14.27 3.24 3.46
C LEU A 343 13.88 4.54 4.17
N PHE A 344 14.42 5.66 3.71
CA PHE A 344 14.19 6.97 4.31
C PHE A 344 13.23 7.80 3.47
N THR A 345 12.24 8.41 4.12
CA THR A 345 11.31 9.33 3.48
C THR A 345 10.82 10.38 4.48
N PRO A 346 10.68 11.65 4.07
CA PRO A 346 9.74 12.54 4.71
C PRO A 346 8.32 12.24 4.22
N GLU A 347 7.35 12.89 4.86
CA GLU A 347 6.01 13.11 4.32
C GLU A 347 5.79 14.63 4.33
N TYR A 348 6.53 15.35 3.49
CA TYR A 348 6.56 16.80 3.48
C TYR A 348 5.46 17.38 2.58
N SER A 349 5.35 16.92 1.34
CA SER A 349 4.28 17.38 0.44
C SER A 349 2.95 16.68 0.73
N ASP A 350 1.85 17.34 0.35
CA ASP A 350 0.49 16.76 0.44
C ASP A 350 0.39 15.44 -0.36
N LYS A 351 1.11 15.37 -1.49
CA LYS A 351 1.18 14.19 -2.35
C LYS A 351 1.94 13.04 -1.70
N ALA A 352 2.96 13.34 -0.90
CA ALA A 352 3.80 12.33 -0.26
C ALA A 352 3.29 11.84 1.08
N GLN A 353 2.19 12.40 1.60
CA GLN A 353 1.52 11.88 2.79
C GLN A 353 1.18 10.40 2.63
N GLY A 354 1.56 9.59 3.61
CA GLY A 354 1.40 8.13 3.58
C GLY A 354 2.59 7.35 3.02
N SER A 355 3.65 8.01 2.53
CA SER A 355 4.85 7.35 2.01
C SER A 355 5.51 6.39 3.00
N ILE A 356 5.43 6.64 4.31
CA ILE A 356 5.95 5.73 5.34
C ILE A 356 5.22 4.38 5.28
N GLY A 357 3.89 4.41 5.26
CA GLY A 357 3.07 3.20 5.20
C GLY A 357 3.21 2.47 3.86
N GLU A 358 3.37 3.22 2.77
CA GLU A 358 3.63 2.67 1.44
C GLU A 358 4.97 1.93 1.39
N LEU A 359 6.05 2.54 1.87
CA LEU A 359 7.38 1.93 1.94
C LEU A 359 7.39 0.74 2.90
N LYS A 360 6.67 0.82 4.03
CA LYS A 360 6.55 -0.29 4.98
C LYS A 360 5.87 -1.49 4.33
N LYS A 361 4.78 -1.27 3.60
CA LYS A 361 4.11 -2.35 2.88
C LYS A 361 4.97 -2.90 1.75
N ALA A 362 5.66 -2.03 1.03
CA ALA A 362 6.57 -2.44 -0.03
C ALA A 362 7.74 -3.28 0.51
N SER A 363 8.30 -2.94 1.68
CA SER A 363 9.40 -3.70 2.27
C SER A 363 8.97 -5.09 2.70
N GLU A 364 7.78 -5.23 3.29
CA GLU A 364 7.15 -6.51 3.58
C GLU A 364 6.87 -7.33 2.32
N MET A 365 6.40 -6.67 1.25
CA MET A 365 6.22 -7.33 -0.06
C MET A 365 7.54 -7.89 -0.57
N MET A 366 8.64 -7.12 -0.49
CA MET A 366 9.97 -7.60 -0.90
C MET A 366 10.49 -8.73 0.01
N GLN A 367 10.20 -8.69 1.31
CA GLN A 367 10.53 -9.78 2.23
C GLN A 367 9.82 -11.07 1.83
N LEU A 368 8.54 -11.00 1.48
CA LEU A 368 7.77 -12.16 0.99
C LEU A 368 8.27 -12.67 -0.35
N CYS A 369 8.66 -11.78 -1.28
CA CYS A 369 9.29 -12.17 -2.55
C CYS A 369 10.53 -13.02 -2.29
N ARG A 370 11.36 -12.61 -1.33
CA ARG A 370 12.58 -13.31 -0.96
C ARG A 370 12.29 -14.67 -0.31
N ILE A 371 11.34 -14.73 0.63
CA ILE A 371 10.95 -15.98 1.31
C ILE A 371 10.35 -16.99 0.32
N ARG A 372 9.54 -16.52 -0.63
CA ARG A 372 8.79 -17.37 -1.57
C ARG A 372 9.50 -17.58 -2.90
N GLU A 373 10.66 -16.95 -3.10
CA GLU A 373 11.38 -16.89 -4.38
C GLU A 373 10.44 -16.52 -5.54
N SER A 374 9.63 -15.48 -5.33
CA SER A 374 8.57 -15.09 -6.26
C SER A 374 8.62 -13.60 -6.60
N SER A 375 7.91 -13.20 -7.65
CA SER A 375 7.69 -11.79 -7.97
C SER A 375 6.74 -11.12 -6.95
N PRO A 376 6.73 -9.77 -6.86
CA PRO A 376 5.86 -9.01 -5.96
C PRO A 376 4.40 -8.97 -6.44
N LYS A 377 3.82 -10.15 -6.62
CA LYS A 377 2.48 -10.36 -7.13
C LYS A 377 1.78 -11.43 -6.31
N ASP A 378 0.51 -11.17 -5.98
CA ASP A 378 -0.34 -12.14 -5.29
C ASP A 378 0.19 -12.63 -3.94
N LEU A 379 0.89 -11.75 -3.22
CA LEU A 379 1.58 -12.09 -1.97
C LEU A 379 0.65 -12.26 -0.75
N GLY A 380 -0.61 -11.82 -0.85
CA GLY A 380 -1.55 -11.71 0.29
C GLY A 380 -1.64 -10.30 0.86
N ILE A 381 -0.71 -9.43 0.45
CA ILE A 381 -0.71 -7.98 0.67
C ILE A 381 -0.48 -7.28 -0.68
N ASP A 382 -0.95 -6.04 -0.79
CA ASP A 382 -0.79 -5.21 -1.99
C ASP A 382 -0.81 -3.71 -1.66
N LEU A 383 -0.63 -2.91 -2.70
CA LEU A 383 -0.61 -1.45 -2.71
C LEU A 383 -1.63 -0.90 -3.74
N LEU A 384 -2.76 -1.58 -3.95
CA LEU A 384 -3.78 -1.15 -4.91
C LEU A 384 -4.85 -0.29 -4.22
N CYS A 385 -4.86 1.03 -4.47
CA CYS A 385 -5.86 1.93 -3.88
C CYS A 385 -7.10 2.15 -4.76
N LEU A 386 -6.94 2.66 -5.99
CA LEU A 386 -8.06 2.94 -6.92
C LEU A 386 -8.32 1.83 -7.94
N LYS A 387 -7.41 0.85 -7.99
CA LYS A 387 -7.47 -0.23 -8.97
C LYS A 387 -7.97 -1.48 -8.29
N GLU A 388 -8.99 -2.10 -8.86
CA GLU A 388 -9.35 -3.45 -8.44
C GLU A 388 -8.40 -4.46 -9.08
N LYS A 389 -8.01 -5.45 -8.28
CA LYS A 389 -7.16 -6.54 -8.73
C LYS A 389 -7.83 -7.40 -9.81
N ARG A 390 -9.16 -7.48 -9.82
CA ARG A 390 -9.96 -8.34 -10.73
C ARG A 390 -11.32 -7.73 -11.02
N ARG A 391 -11.55 -7.30 -12.28
CA ARG A 391 -12.84 -6.77 -12.74
C ARG A 391 -13.94 -7.83 -12.86
N ARG A 392 -15.20 -7.39 -12.81
CA ARG A 392 -16.40 -8.21 -13.13
C ARG A 392 -16.73 -8.12 -14.64
N PRO A 393 -17.47 -9.07 -15.23
CA PRO A 393 -17.89 -9.00 -16.64
C PRO A 393 -18.87 -7.84 -16.91
N ASP A 394 -18.72 -7.17 -18.05
CA ASP A 394 -19.65 -6.13 -18.54
C ASP A 394 -20.94 -6.72 -19.11
N SER A 395 -22.02 -5.92 -19.17
CA SER A 395 -23.30 -6.30 -19.80
C SER A 395 -23.33 -5.92 -21.30
N PRO A 396 -23.85 -6.77 -22.21
CA PRO A 396 -23.93 -6.44 -23.63
C PRO A 396 -24.97 -5.36 -23.92
N LEU A 397 -24.72 -4.53 -24.94
CA LEU A 397 -25.71 -3.60 -25.49
C LEU A 397 -26.90 -4.37 -26.10
N PRO A 398 -28.15 -4.03 -25.77
CA PRO A 398 -29.33 -4.66 -26.39
C PRO A 398 -29.38 -4.48 -27.90
N GLU A 399 -30.07 -5.37 -28.62
CA GLU A 399 -30.17 -5.31 -30.10
C GLU A 399 -30.94 -4.08 -30.63
N LYS A 400 -31.85 -3.51 -29.82
CA LYS A 400 -32.61 -2.31 -30.17
C LYS A 400 -32.24 -1.17 -29.21
N VAL A 401 -31.33 -0.32 -29.66
CA VAL A 401 -30.88 0.85 -28.90
C VAL A 401 -31.20 2.12 -29.69
N ILE A 402 -31.82 3.09 -29.02
CA ILE A 402 -31.98 4.45 -29.54
C ILE A 402 -30.75 5.24 -29.10
N MET A 403 -29.99 5.78 -30.06
CA MET A 403 -28.82 6.60 -29.75
C MET A 403 -29.25 7.94 -29.18
N ALA A 404 -28.82 8.22 -27.94
CA ALA A 404 -29.13 9.45 -27.24
C ALA A 404 -28.57 10.69 -27.97
N ARG A 405 -29.30 11.81 -27.91
CA ARG A 405 -28.87 13.11 -28.43
C ARG A 405 -29.04 14.16 -27.35
N ALA A 406 -28.07 15.05 -27.21
CA ALA A 406 -28.15 16.15 -26.25
C ALA A 406 -29.25 17.14 -26.65
N SER A 407 -30.10 17.51 -25.69
CA SER A 407 -31.09 18.59 -25.89
C SER A 407 -30.36 19.93 -26.02
N LYS A 408 -30.81 20.78 -26.95
CA LYS A 408 -30.22 22.12 -27.18
C LYS A 408 -30.98 23.26 -26.50
N ASN A 409 -32.15 22.97 -25.93
CA ASN A 409 -33.04 23.99 -25.40
C ASN A 409 -32.98 23.99 -23.87
N TRP A 410 -32.09 24.81 -23.32
CA TRP A 410 -32.09 25.12 -21.88
C TRP A 410 -33.15 26.18 -21.60
N ARG A 411 -34.03 25.90 -20.65
CA ARG A 411 -35.01 26.87 -20.14
C ARG A 411 -34.97 26.82 -18.63
N VAL A 412 -34.99 27.98 -18.00
CA VAL A 412 -35.06 28.09 -16.54
C VAL A 412 -36.35 27.43 -16.07
N ASP A 413 -36.25 26.64 -15.01
CA ASP A 413 -37.41 26.03 -14.38
C ASP A 413 -38.29 27.13 -13.77
N PRO A 414 -39.59 27.20 -14.13
CA PRO A 414 -40.52 28.15 -13.52
C PRO A 414 -40.62 28.06 -12.00
N ALA A 415 -40.30 26.91 -11.41
CA ALA A 415 -40.27 26.73 -9.96
C ALA A 415 -39.10 27.48 -9.28
N GLY A 416 -38.03 27.75 -10.04
CA GLY A 416 -36.82 28.42 -9.60
C GLY A 416 -35.54 27.59 -9.82
N PRO A 417 -34.36 28.22 -9.73
CA PRO A 417 -33.06 27.53 -9.85
C PRO A 417 -32.61 26.88 -8.54
N ILE A 418 -31.76 25.85 -8.64
CA ILE A 418 -31.19 25.12 -7.48
C ILE A 418 -29.66 25.13 -7.54
N ARG A 419 -29.01 25.51 -6.44
CA ARG A 419 -27.56 25.47 -6.27
C ARG A 419 -27.14 24.24 -5.47
N VAL A 420 -26.17 23.48 -5.97
CA VAL A 420 -25.58 22.33 -5.31
C VAL A 420 -24.21 22.70 -4.76
N ARG A 421 -24.00 22.40 -3.49
CA ARG A 421 -22.68 22.45 -2.86
C ARG A 421 -22.47 21.17 -2.09
N ILE A 422 -21.23 20.74 -2.03
CA ILE A 422 -20.86 19.75 -1.02
C ILE A 422 -20.58 20.49 0.27
N VAL A 423 -21.14 19.97 1.33
CA VAL A 423 -20.55 20.11 2.64
C VAL A 423 -19.82 18.80 2.80
N PRO A 424 -18.51 18.74 2.44
CA PRO A 424 -17.70 17.59 2.76
C PRO A 424 -17.95 17.28 4.20
N ASP A 425 -18.21 16.02 4.47
CA ASP A 425 -18.02 15.58 5.82
C ASP A 425 -16.51 15.70 6.07
N ARG A 426 -16.13 16.86 6.61
CA ARG A 426 -14.77 17.20 6.96
C ARG A 426 -14.23 16.26 8.04
N ILE A 427 -15.10 15.40 8.60
CA ILE A 427 -14.77 14.32 9.51
C ILE A 427 -14.35 13.07 8.73
N SER A 428 -15.18 12.51 7.83
CA SER A 428 -14.76 11.32 7.06
C SER A 428 -13.72 11.63 5.98
N GLY A 429 -13.67 12.87 5.49
CA GLY A 429 -12.89 13.23 4.30
C GLY A 429 -13.26 12.37 3.11
N ASN A 430 -14.42 11.70 3.15
CA ASN A 430 -14.90 10.80 2.12
C ASN A 430 -16.40 10.59 2.37
N GLY A 431 -17.25 11.37 1.71
CA GLY A 431 -18.68 11.50 2.04
C GLY A 431 -19.02 12.91 2.55
N GLY A 432 -20.29 13.16 2.84
CA GLY A 432 -20.78 14.48 3.26
C GLY A 432 -22.20 14.75 2.85
N LEU A 433 -22.69 15.93 3.20
CA LEU A 433 -24.01 16.36 2.78
C LEU A 433 -23.90 17.07 1.44
N ILE A 434 -24.65 16.57 0.48
CA ILE A 434 -24.94 17.30 -0.72
C ILE A 434 -26.07 18.26 -0.35
N VAL A 435 -25.82 19.55 -0.46
CA VAL A 435 -26.80 20.58 -0.12
C VAL A 435 -27.30 21.23 -1.39
N ALA A 436 -28.60 21.08 -1.62
CA ALA A 436 -29.35 21.70 -2.69
C ALA A 436 -30.15 22.88 -2.13
N GLU A 437 -29.79 24.09 -2.54
CA GLU A 437 -30.42 25.33 -2.10
C GLU A 437 -31.38 25.86 -3.16
N HIS A 438 -32.63 26.08 -2.76
CA HIS A 438 -33.67 26.75 -3.50
C HIS A 438 -34.13 28.00 -2.73
N GLU A 439 -34.76 28.99 -3.39
CA GLU A 439 -35.22 30.21 -2.70
C GLU A 439 -36.23 29.92 -1.57
N LYS A 440 -36.97 28.81 -1.68
CA LYS A 440 -38.03 28.40 -0.74
C LYS A 440 -37.56 27.46 0.36
N ALA A 441 -36.49 26.70 0.14
CA ALA A 441 -36.01 25.67 1.07
C ALA A 441 -34.58 25.22 0.72
N ALA A 442 -33.88 24.65 1.71
CA ALA A 442 -32.62 23.95 1.51
C ALA A 442 -32.78 22.48 1.89
N VAL A 443 -32.36 21.59 0.99
CA VAL A 443 -32.38 20.14 1.19
C VAL A 443 -30.95 19.66 1.30
N ALA A 444 -30.67 18.89 2.33
CA ALA A 444 -29.37 18.28 2.55
C ALA A 444 -29.55 16.78 2.76
N GLY A 445 -28.67 15.98 2.17
CA GLY A 445 -28.71 14.52 2.26
C GLY A 445 -27.37 13.92 1.89
N GLU A 446 -27.16 12.67 2.29
CA GLU A 446 -25.86 12.00 2.16
C GLU A 446 -25.68 11.36 0.78
N SER A 447 -26.78 11.13 0.07
CA SER A 447 -26.77 10.62 -1.29
C SER A 447 -27.52 11.54 -2.25
N ALA A 448 -27.09 11.51 -3.51
CA ALA A 448 -27.73 12.21 -4.61
C ALA A 448 -29.22 11.83 -4.71
N ARG A 449 -29.52 10.57 -4.40
CA ARG A 449 -30.88 10.05 -4.41
C ARG A 449 -31.77 10.69 -3.35
N GLU A 450 -31.35 10.74 -2.09
CA GLU A 450 -32.16 11.29 -1.00
C GLU A 450 -32.48 12.78 -1.21
N VAL A 451 -31.47 13.54 -1.61
CA VAL A 451 -31.63 14.98 -1.91
C VAL A 451 -32.61 15.15 -3.07
N MET A 452 -32.46 14.37 -4.13
CA MET A 452 -33.33 14.43 -5.30
C MET A 452 -34.78 14.05 -4.98
N ASP A 453 -34.99 12.96 -4.23
CA ASP A 453 -36.32 12.48 -3.84
C ASP A 453 -37.05 13.53 -2.97
N THR A 454 -36.34 14.18 -2.05
CA THR A 454 -36.91 15.23 -1.18
C THR A 454 -37.23 16.52 -1.94
N LEU A 455 -36.39 16.93 -2.91
CA LEU A 455 -36.67 18.11 -3.75
C LEU A 455 -37.95 17.93 -4.59
N LEU A 456 -38.22 16.70 -5.05
CA LEU A 456 -39.44 16.36 -5.77
C LEU A 456 -40.66 16.34 -4.85
N GLU A 457 -40.55 15.78 -3.64
CA GLU A 457 -41.63 15.75 -2.65
C GLU A 457 -42.08 17.17 -2.24
N LEU A 458 -41.13 18.10 -2.11
CA LEU A 458 -41.40 19.50 -1.79
C LEU A 458 -41.85 20.34 -3.01
N GLU A 459 -42.08 19.71 -4.17
CA GLU A 459 -42.51 20.33 -5.43
C GLU A 459 -41.61 21.52 -5.87
N LEU A 460 -40.30 21.44 -5.59
CA LEU A 460 -39.34 22.52 -5.89
C LEU A 460 -38.79 22.46 -7.32
N ILE A 461 -39.21 21.46 -8.11
CA ILE A 461 -38.80 21.25 -9.50
C ILE A 461 -40.07 21.01 -10.33
N SER A 462 -40.26 21.76 -11.42
CA SER A 462 -41.44 21.62 -12.30
C SER A 462 -41.12 21.02 -13.66
N ARG A 463 -39.84 20.87 -14.02
CA ARG A 463 -39.41 20.33 -15.33
C ARG A 463 -38.54 19.08 -15.21
N LEU A 464 -38.80 18.10 -16.09
CA LEU A 464 -38.06 16.83 -16.13
C LEU A 464 -36.60 16.96 -16.59
N ASP A 465 -36.30 17.94 -17.46
CA ASP A 465 -34.94 18.19 -17.92
C ASP A 465 -34.06 18.79 -16.81
N HIS A 466 -34.63 19.67 -15.99
CA HIS A 466 -33.96 20.20 -14.80
C HIS A 466 -33.69 19.11 -13.75
N ALA A 467 -34.67 18.23 -13.53
CA ALA A 467 -34.50 17.07 -12.65
C ALA A 467 -33.35 16.14 -13.10
N ALA A 468 -33.28 15.82 -14.39
CA ALA A 468 -32.23 14.97 -14.94
C ALA A 468 -30.82 15.62 -14.89
N TYR A 469 -30.74 16.95 -14.94
CA TYR A 469 -29.49 17.68 -14.75
C TYR A 469 -29.02 17.60 -13.29
N LEU A 470 -29.91 17.88 -12.33
CA LEU A 470 -29.57 17.83 -10.90
C LEU A 470 -29.10 16.45 -10.47
N GLY A 471 -29.72 15.37 -10.95
CA GLY A 471 -29.27 14.00 -10.65
C GLY A 471 -27.80 13.74 -11.01
N ARG A 472 -27.26 14.37 -12.06
CA ARG A 472 -25.82 14.23 -12.43
C ARG A 472 -24.91 15.05 -11.53
N GLU A 473 -25.28 16.29 -11.23
CA GLU A 473 -24.48 17.17 -10.38
C GLU A 473 -24.47 16.68 -8.93
N LEU A 474 -25.59 16.15 -8.44
CA LEU A 474 -25.68 15.50 -7.14
C LEU A 474 -24.80 14.23 -7.08
N GLU A 475 -24.75 13.40 -8.14
CA GLU A 475 -23.85 12.22 -8.17
C GLU A 475 -22.38 12.61 -8.23
N LYS A 476 -22.01 13.66 -8.99
CA LYS A 476 -20.63 14.20 -8.96
C LYS A 476 -20.28 14.72 -7.58
N ALA A 477 -21.18 15.47 -6.95
CA ALA A 477 -21.03 15.92 -5.57
C ALA A 477 -20.81 14.70 -4.66
N GLU A 478 -21.61 13.64 -4.79
CA GLU A 478 -21.46 12.37 -4.07
C GLU A 478 -20.11 11.70 -4.33
N LEU A 479 -19.59 11.71 -5.57
CA LEU A 479 -18.29 11.13 -5.89
C LEU A 479 -17.12 12.00 -5.41
N ALA A 480 -17.24 13.34 -5.45
CA ALA A 480 -16.22 14.26 -4.92
C ALA A 480 -16.12 14.06 -3.43
N LEU A 481 -17.28 13.95 -2.81
CA LEU A 481 -17.39 13.48 -1.45
C LEU A 481 -16.69 12.12 -1.32
N ARG A 482 -17.00 11.09 -2.11
CA ARG A 482 -16.41 9.73 -1.98
C ARG A 482 -14.93 9.56 -2.33
N PHE A 483 -14.35 10.45 -3.14
CA PHE A 483 -12.93 10.42 -3.54
C PHE A 483 -12.14 11.57 -2.91
N ASN A 484 -12.76 12.30 -1.99
CA ASN A 484 -12.21 13.46 -1.30
C ASN A 484 -11.63 14.53 -2.23
N ARG A 485 -12.36 14.83 -3.30
CA ARG A 485 -11.96 15.86 -4.26
C ARG A 485 -12.79 17.10 -4.03
N SER A 486 -12.17 18.25 -4.30
CA SER A 486 -12.93 19.51 -4.37
C SER A 486 -14.06 19.37 -5.40
N TYR A 487 -15.19 20.00 -5.12
CA TYR A 487 -16.33 20.06 -6.03
C TYR A 487 -16.79 21.49 -6.23
N ALA A 488 -17.09 21.82 -7.47
CA ALA A 488 -17.88 22.98 -7.85
C ALA A 488 -18.93 22.55 -8.89
N GLN A 489 -20.12 23.12 -8.81
CA GLN A 489 -21.21 22.80 -9.72
C GLN A 489 -20.88 23.27 -11.15
N ASP A 490 -21.29 22.48 -12.14
CA ASP A 490 -20.98 22.65 -13.58
C ASP A 490 -19.51 22.39 -13.97
N ASP A 491 -18.61 22.12 -13.01
CA ASP A 491 -17.22 21.74 -13.31
C ASP A 491 -17.13 20.28 -13.83
N VAL A 492 -16.00 20.03 -14.50
CA VAL A 492 -15.59 18.67 -14.91
C VAL A 492 -15.06 17.94 -13.67
N PHE A 493 -15.55 16.72 -13.41
CA PHE A 493 -15.23 15.90 -12.24
C PHE A 493 -13.85 15.22 -12.34
#